data_AF-A0A1C4X255-F1
#
_entry.id   AF-A0A1C4X255-F1
#
_cell.length_a   1.000
_cell.length_b   1.000
_cell.length_c   1.000
_cell.angle_alpha   90.00
_cell.angle_beta   90.00
_cell.angle_gamma   90.00
#
_symmetry.space_group_name_H-M   'P 1'
#
loop_
_entity.id
_entity.type
_entity.pdbx_description
1 polymer ?
#
loop_
_entity_poly.entity_id
_entity_poly.type
_entity_poly.pdbx_seq_one_letter_code
_entity_poly.pdbx_strand_id
1 'polypeptide(L)'
;MLTACLAYRGADGLFPDVLDEPDAFREANTAQLLGYAALTGVADGWLSRSWFEVGADLLAAAARRVDAYGRVTGVSGAPDFERPGTSPEAQACHLLGHAALRRAGAALSAG
;
A
#
# COMPACT_ATOMS: atom_id res chain seq x y z
N MET A 1 6.29 -3.73 13.35
CA MET A 1 6.65 -3.11 12.05
C MET A 1 5.53 -2.22 11.52
N LEU A 2 4.36 -2.76 11.10
CA LEU A 2 3.26 -1.97 10.51
C LEU A 2 2.88 -0.71 11.31
N THR A 3 2.66 -0.85 12.62
CA THR A 3 2.35 0.28 13.52
C THR A 3 3.40 1.39 13.49
N ALA A 4 4.69 1.03 13.41
CA ALA A 4 5.77 2.01 13.36
C ALA A 4 5.79 2.76 12.03
N CYS A 5 5.57 2.06 10.91
CA CYS A 5 5.48 2.69 9.59
C CYS A 5 4.30 3.67 9.50
N LEU A 6 3.16 3.34 10.12
CA LEU A 6 1.98 4.21 10.14
C LEU A 6 2.21 5.58 10.79
N ALA A 7 3.23 5.73 11.63
CA ALA A 7 3.60 7.03 12.20
C ALA A 7 4.04 8.06 11.14
N TYR A 8 4.46 7.59 9.95
CA TYR A 8 4.92 8.42 8.83
C TYR A 8 3.85 8.63 7.75
N ARG A 9 2.63 8.10 7.97
CA ARG A 9 1.52 8.25 7.04
C ARG A 9 1.06 9.72 7.00
N GLY A 10 1.00 10.31 5.81
CA GLY A 10 0.52 11.68 5.65
C GLY A 10 -1.00 11.74 5.49
N ALA A 11 -1.52 12.97 5.43
CA ALA A 11 -2.95 13.24 5.30
C ALA A 11 -3.56 12.72 3.99
N ASP A 12 -2.74 12.57 2.94
CA ASP A 12 -3.10 11.94 1.67
C ASP A 12 -3.22 10.41 1.75
N GLY A 13 -2.89 9.82 2.90
CA GLY A 13 -2.87 8.39 3.15
C GLY A 13 -1.63 7.67 2.63
N LEU A 14 -0.67 8.39 2.02
CA LEU A 14 0.58 7.86 1.47
C LEU A 14 1.76 8.09 2.45
N PHE A 15 2.97 7.78 2.02
CA PHE A 15 4.20 7.89 2.80
C PHE A 15 5.24 8.69 2.03
N PRO A 16 6.24 9.32 2.68
CA PRO A 16 7.42 9.77 1.97
C PRO A 16 8.22 8.56 1.48
N ASP A 17 8.92 8.71 0.34
CA ASP A 17 9.78 7.66 -0.26
C ASP A 17 10.83 7.13 0.72
N VAL A 18 11.38 8.01 1.54
CA VAL A 18 12.16 7.68 2.73
C VAL A 18 11.31 8.07 3.95
N LEU A 19 10.85 7.07 4.72
CA LEU A 19 9.78 7.25 5.72
C LEU A 19 9.99 8.41 6.71
N ASP A 20 11.21 8.58 7.20
CA ASP A 20 11.60 9.59 8.19
C ASP A 20 12.12 10.90 7.57
N GLU A 21 12.08 11.04 6.24
CA GLU A 21 12.38 12.27 5.52
C GLU A 21 11.09 12.90 4.96
N PRO A 22 10.45 13.84 5.70
CA PRO A 22 9.14 14.37 5.31
C PRO A 22 9.15 15.15 3.99
N ASP A 23 10.32 15.63 3.57
CA ASP A 23 10.52 16.37 2.31
C ASP A 23 10.70 15.44 1.09
N ALA A 24 10.87 14.13 1.31
CA ALA A 24 10.86 13.15 0.23
C ALA A 24 9.49 13.13 -0.47
N PHE A 25 9.48 12.75 -1.74
CA PHE A 25 8.23 12.72 -2.49
C PHE A 25 7.25 11.69 -1.92
N ARG A 26 5.96 11.92 -2.15
CA ARG A 26 4.88 11.04 -1.68
C ARG A 26 4.83 9.77 -2.54
N GLU A 27 5.06 8.63 -1.91
CA GLU A 27 5.30 7.32 -2.51
C GLU A 27 4.08 6.40 -2.28
N ALA A 28 3.52 5.88 -3.37
CA ALA A 28 2.31 5.06 -3.33
C ALA A 28 2.56 3.58 -3.04
N ASN A 29 3.69 3.02 -3.45
CA ASN A 29 4.01 1.60 -3.32
C ASN A 29 4.16 1.15 -1.86
N THR A 30 4.62 2.04 -0.99
CA THR A 30 4.73 1.84 0.45
C THR A 30 3.36 1.59 1.06
N ALA A 31 2.35 2.37 0.66
CA ALA A 31 0.97 2.12 1.06
C ALA A 31 0.46 0.78 0.49
N GLN A 32 0.84 0.41 -0.74
CA GLN A 32 0.47 -0.88 -1.34
C GLN A 32 1.05 -2.06 -0.55
N LEU A 33 2.34 -2.02 -0.22
CA LEU A 33 3.04 -3.07 0.50
C LEU A 33 2.56 -3.20 1.95
N LEU A 34 2.38 -2.08 2.66
CA LEU A 34 1.85 -2.08 4.02
C LEU A 34 0.39 -2.56 4.05
N GLY A 35 -0.43 -2.14 3.08
CA GLY A 35 -1.80 -2.61 2.92
C GLY A 35 -1.86 -4.11 2.64
N TYR A 36 -1.05 -4.59 1.69
CA TYR A 36 -0.89 -6.01 1.39
C TYR A 36 -0.50 -6.83 2.63
N ALA A 37 0.51 -6.37 3.39
CA ALA A 37 0.97 -7.07 4.58
C ALA A 37 -0.10 -7.10 5.68
N ALA A 38 -0.82 -5.99 5.91
CA ALA A 38 -1.92 -5.93 6.87
C ALA A 38 -3.04 -6.92 6.50
N LEU A 39 -3.49 -6.89 5.25
CA LEU A 39 -4.57 -7.75 4.76
C LEU A 39 -4.18 -9.23 4.76
N THR A 40 -2.95 -9.55 4.38
CA THR A 40 -2.42 -10.92 4.44
C THR A 40 -2.36 -11.41 5.90
N GLY A 41 -1.85 -10.59 6.82
CA GLY A 41 -1.84 -10.91 8.24
C GLY A 41 -3.23 -11.13 8.84
N VAL A 42 -4.24 -10.39 8.38
CA VAL A 42 -5.65 -10.63 8.76
C VAL A 42 -6.15 -11.96 8.20
N ALA A 43 -5.95 -12.19 6.90
CA ALA A 43 -6.42 -13.40 6.23
C ALA A 43 -5.81 -14.69 6.83
N ASP A 44 -4.56 -14.62 7.27
CA ASP A 44 -3.82 -15.77 7.80
C ASP A 44 -3.91 -15.86 9.34
N GLY A 45 -4.66 -14.95 9.99
CA GLY A 45 -4.92 -14.98 11.43
C GLY A 45 -3.76 -14.51 12.32
N TRP A 46 -2.74 -13.87 11.75
CA TRP A 46 -1.60 -13.31 12.50
C TRP A 46 -1.90 -11.92 13.08
N LEU A 47 -2.84 -11.19 12.47
CA LEU A 47 -3.27 -9.86 12.91
C LEU A 47 -4.75 -9.86 13.27
N SER A 48 -5.12 -9.00 14.23
CA SER A 48 -6.52 -8.74 14.57
C SER A 48 -7.33 -8.32 13.34
N ARG A 49 -8.61 -8.72 13.30
CA ARG A 49 -9.57 -8.34 12.25
C ARG A 49 -9.66 -6.82 12.03
N SER A 50 -9.38 -6.01 13.06
CA SER A 50 -9.37 -4.55 12.97
C SER A 50 -8.32 -4.00 11.98
N TRP A 51 -7.29 -4.77 11.65
CA TRP A 51 -6.29 -4.39 10.63
C TRP A 51 -6.82 -4.44 9.20
N PHE A 52 -8.00 -5.04 8.97
CA PHE A 52 -8.61 -5.07 7.65
C PHE A 52 -8.89 -3.65 7.13
N GLU A 53 -9.52 -2.82 7.95
CA GLU A 53 -9.84 -1.44 7.58
C GLU A 53 -8.57 -0.62 7.32
N VAL A 54 -7.53 -0.82 8.14
CA VAL A 54 -6.23 -0.17 7.94
C VAL A 54 -5.64 -0.56 6.58
N GLY A 55 -5.62 -1.85 6.26
CA GLY A 55 -5.10 -2.33 4.99
C GLY A 55 -5.91 -1.87 3.78
N ALA A 56 -7.24 -1.92 3.87
CA ALA A 56 -8.14 -1.46 2.82
C ALA A 56 -7.97 0.05 2.55
N ASP A 57 -7.87 0.87 3.59
CA ASP A 57 -7.68 2.32 3.47
C ASP A 57 -6.31 2.69 2.86
N LEU A 58 -5.25 1.94 3.19
CA LEU A 58 -3.93 2.10 2.55
C LEU A 58 -4.00 1.78 1.04
N LEU A 59 -4.67 0.69 0.65
CA LEU A 59 -4.84 0.36 -0.76
C LEU A 59 -5.72 1.38 -1.49
N ALA A 60 -6.77 1.88 -0.85
CA ALA A 60 -7.62 2.94 -1.41
C ALA A 60 -6.82 4.24 -1.63
N ALA A 61 -5.90 4.57 -0.71
CA ALA A 61 -5.01 5.71 -0.88
C ALA A 61 -4.08 5.55 -2.08
N ALA A 62 -3.42 4.39 -2.20
CA ALA A 62 -2.58 4.08 -3.35
C ALA A 62 -3.37 4.04 -4.67
N ALA A 63 -4.60 3.54 -4.67
CA ALA A 63 -5.43 3.43 -5.87
C ALA A 63 -5.76 4.79 -6.50
N ARG A 64 -5.77 5.88 -5.72
CA ARG A 64 -5.90 7.26 -6.26
C ARG A 64 -4.72 7.68 -7.14
N ARG A 65 -3.63 6.91 -7.15
CA ARG A 65 -2.43 7.16 -7.96
C ARG A 65 -2.39 6.34 -9.25
N VAL A 66 -3.47 5.63 -9.57
CA VAL A 66 -3.64 4.97 -10.87
C VAL A 66 -4.14 6.00 -11.89
N ASP A 67 -3.40 6.19 -12.98
CA ASP A 67 -3.76 7.14 -14.02
C ASP A 67 -4.83 6.58 -14.99
N ALA A 68 -5.23 7.41 -15.97
CA ALA A 68 -6.24 7.04 -16.97
C ALA A 68 -5.84 5.86 -17.87
N TYR A 69 -4.56 5.49 -17.90
CA TYR A 69 -4.06 4.34 -18.65
C TYR A 69 -3.89 3.09 -17.77
N GLY A 70 -4.33 3.16 -16.50
CA GLY A 70 -4.16 2.08 -15.54
C GLY A 70 -2.74 1.98 -14.99
N ARG A 71 -1.93 3.05 -15.09
CA ARG A 71 -0.55 3.03 -14.56
C ARG A 71 -0.51 3.52 -13.13
N VAL A 72 0.16 2.79 -12.23
CA VAL A 72 0.49 3.28 -10.89
C VAL A 72 1.59 4.35 -11.01
N THR A 73 1.30 5.56 -10.51
CA THR A 73 2.17 6.74 -10.58
C THR A 73 2.54 7.26 -9.19
N GLY A 74 3.50 8.18 -9.09
CA GLY A 74 3.94 8.70 -7.78
C GLY A 74 4.57 7.61 -6.92
N VAL A 75 5.39 6.79 -7.56
CA VAL A 75 6.19 5.74 -6.93
C VAL A 75 7.65 5.94 -7.30
N SER A 76 8.55 5.30 -6.58
CA SER A 76 9.95 5.24 -7.01
C SER A 76 10.05 4.58 -8.39
N GLY A 77 10.45 5.37 -9.38
CA GLY A 77 10.32 5.06 -10.79
C GLY A 77 11.48 4.24 -11.34
N ALA A 78 11.17 3.19 -12.11
CA ALA A 78 12.19 2.43 -12.82
C ALA A 78 12.81 3.26 -13.98
N PRO A 79 14.07 3.03 -14.35
CA PRO A 79 14.95 1.96 -13.85
C PRO A 79 15.80 2.34 -12.62
N ASP A 80 15.90 3.63 -12.30
CA ASP A 80 16.90 4.11 -11.34
C ASP A 80 16.38 4.23 -9.90
N PHE A 81 15.06 4.32 -9.71
CA PHE A 81 14.40 4.39 -8.40
C PHE A 81 14.82 5.60 -7.54
N GLU A 82 15.19 6.70 -8.18
CA GLU A 82 15.64 7.94 -7.49
C GLU A 82 14.58 9.05 -7.52
N ARG A 83 13.49 8.88 -8.28
CA ARG A 83 12.53 9.95 -8.59
C ARG A 83 11.10 9.41 -8.75
N PRO A 84 10.06 10.25 -8.55
CA PRO A 84 8.69 9.86 -8.82
C PRO A 84 8.49 9.45 -10.29
N GLY A 85 7.82 8.33 -10.50
CA GLY A 85 7.49 7.82 -11.84
C GLY A 85 6.52 6.66 -11.78
N THR A 86 6.80 5.63 -12.57
CA THR A 86 6.09 4.34 -12.59
C THR A 86 7.11 3.20 -12.53
N SER A 87 6.78 2.08 -11.92
CA SER A 87 7.67 0.90 -11.88
C SER A 87 6.88 -0.41 -12.05
N PRO A 88 7.50 -1.47 -12.61
CA PRO A 88 6.89 -2.81 -12.64
C PRO A 88 6.56 -3.34 -11.25
N GLU A 89 7.38 -2.99 -10.24
CA GLU A 89 7.15 -3.37 -8.85
C GLU A 89 5.85 -2.78 -8.31
N ALA A 90 5.61 -1.47 -8.48
CA ALA A 90 4.39 -0.83 -8.01
C ALA A 90 3.13 -1.39 -8.70
N GLN A 91 3.26 -1.79 -9.97
CA GLN A 91 2.19 -2.49 -10.69
C GLN A 91 1.89 -3.87 -10.10
N ALA A 92 2.94 -4.65 -9.82
CA ALA A 92 2.78 -5.95 -9.19
C ALA A 92 2.16 -5.81 -7.79
N CYS A 93 2.64 -4.85 -6.99
CA CYS A 93 2.12 -4.58 -5.65
C CYS A 93 0.67 -4.11 -5.66
N HIS A 94 0.25 -3.36 -6.70
CA HIS A 94 -1.17 -3.04 -6.90
C HIS A 94 -2.03 -4.30 -7.01
N LEU A 95 -1.62 -5.24 -7.86
CA LEU A 95 -2.35 -6.49 -8.08
C LEU A 95 -2.33 -7.38 -6.83
N LEU A 96 -1.18 -7.51 -6.18
CA LEU A 96 -1.00 -8.25 -4.94
C LEU A 96 -1.89 -7.71 -3.82
N GLY A 97 -1.89 -6.38 -3.62
CA GLY A 97 -2.72 -5.72 -2.61
C GLY A 97 -4.21 -6.02 -2.83
N HIS A 98 -4.72 -5.84 -4.05
CA HIS A 98 -6.13 -6.10 -4.34
C HIS A 98 -6.51 -7.58 -4.24
N ALA A 99 -5.58 -8.50 -4.54
CA ALA A 99 -5.78 -9.92 -4.29
C ALA A 99 -5.88 -10.23 -2.78
N ALA A 100 -4.98 -9.64 -1.96
CA ALA A 100 -5.03 -9.78 -0.51
C ALA A 100 -6.30 -9.17 0.09
N LEU A 101 -6.79 -8.04 -0.43
CA LEU A 101 -8.06 -7.44 0.00
C LEU A 101 -9.24 -8.39 -0.17
N ARG A 102 -9.35 -9.03 -1.34
CA ARG A 102 -10.40 -10.03 -1.60
C ARG A 102 -10.25 -11.24 -0.68
N ARG A 103 -9.03 -11.74 -0.50
CA ARG A 103 -8.74 -12.89 0.38
C ARG A 103 -9.13 -12.60 1.83
N ALA A 104 -8.73 -11.44 2.36
CA ALA A 104 -9.03 -11.03 3.73
C ALA A 104 -10.54 -10.82 3.95
N GLY A 105 -11.24 -10.19 3.00
CA GLY A 105 -12.70 -10.02 3.09
C GLY A 105 -13.45 -11.37 3.11
N ALA A 106 -13.00 -12.34 2.31
CA ALA A 106 -13.55 -13.69 2.32
C ALA A 106 -13.28 -14.41 3.66
N ALA A 107 -12.06 -14.30 4.20
CA ALA A 107 -11.69 -14.90 5.48
C ALA A 107 -12.53 -14.34 6.64
N LEU A 108 -12.79 -13.03 6.66
CA LEU A 108 -13.62 -12.39 7.67
C LEU A 108 -15.09 -12.77 7.58
N SER A 109 -15.58 -13.07 6.38
CA SER A 109 -16.97 -13.50 6.16
C SER A 109 -17.21 -14.96 6.56
N ALA A 110 -16.15 -15.76 6.63
CA ALA A 110 -16.22 -17.21 6.86
C ALA A 110 -16.15 -17.62 8.34
N GLY A 111 -15.76 -16.72 9.25
CA GLY A 111 -15.66 -17.01 10.69
C GLY A 111 -16.28 -15.91 11.52
#